data_AF-A0A562QYJ2-F1
#
_entry.id   AF-A0A562QYJ2-F1
#
_cell.length_a   1.000
_cell.length_b   1.000
_cell.length_c   1.000
_cell.angle_alpha   90.00
_cell.angle_beta   90.00
_cell.angle_gamma   90.00
#
_symmetry.space_group_name_H-M   'P 1'
#
loop_
_entity.id
_entity.type
_entity.pdbx_description
1 polymer ?
#
loop_
_entity_poly.entity_id
_entity_poly.type
_entity_poly.pdbx_seq_one_letter_code
_entity_poly.pdbx_strand_id
1 'polypeptide(L)'
;MNAVTVGFGAQTATTTLQRFVRFVRGSGSLSVADKVYSIAGFLTIVTMFLLVMSVQCVRLQTNYRHMQIDSASAAVNIGRVNALIYAIVMESRGIYMSTEPAKVKQFADELVKCSGELTAVMMRWGQTVHPDDLEQFEAFKQRVMQFIDFRLELVRRGLEISPAAAREWDDNQANRTVRSKLNADLEALQRSYDKRAREADQLADENRYAAWYLFMLGLAALVLAAINVLVMRDSVVGRLSDIAQATDRIAAGDIKSEVPHLMRHDEIGHLAQHAALP
;
A
#
# COMPACT_ATOMS: atom_id res chain seq x y z
N MET A 1 -15.16 -30.24 -13.64
CA MET A 1 -13.88 -29.99 -14.34
C MET A 1 -13.58 -28.50 -14.17
N ASN A 2 -12.52 -27.99 -13.55
CA ASN A 2 -11.34 -28.51 -12.88
C ASN A 2 -10.96 -27.49 -11.79
N ALA A 3 -10.78 -27.93 -10.54
CA ALA A 3 -10.15 -27.12 -9.51
C ALA A 3 -8.65 -27.44 -9.53
N VAL A 4 -7.82 -26.51 -10.01
CA VAL A 4 -6.36 -26.59 -9.88
C VAL A 4 -6.02 -26.15 -8.47
N THR A 5 -5.88 -27.11 -7.57
CA THR A 5 -5.33 -26.91 -6.24
C THR A 5 -3.84 -26.62 -6.36
N VAL A 6 -3.46 -25.35 -6.17
CA VAL A 6 -2.07 -24.91 -6.01
C VAL A 6 -1.56 -25.40 -4.65
N GLY A 7 -1.09 -26.65 -4.63
CA GLY A 7 -0.36 -27.23 -3.51
C GLY A 7 1.11 -26.87 -3.62
N PHE A 8 1.49 -25.65 -3.24
CA PHE A 8 2.89 -25.23 -3.17
C PHE A 8 3.08 -24.44 -1.88
N GLY A 9 3.84 -24.97 -0.91
CA GLY A 9 4.25 -24.17 0.24
C GLY A 9 4.70 -24.93 1.48
N ALA A 10 3.94 -25.94 1.94
CA ALA A 10 4.24 -26.57 3.22
C ALA A 10 5.32 -27.66 3.12
N GLN A 11 5.22 -28.58 2.15
CA GLN A 11 6.15 -29.71 2.04
C GLN A 11 7.56 -29.31 1.57
N THR A 12 7.65 -28.35 0.65
CA THR A 12 8.92 -27.89 0.06
C THR A 12 9.77 -27.13 1.06
N ALA A 13 9.16 -26.28 1.89
CA ALA A 13 9.87 -25.53 2.94
C ALA A 13 10.38 -26.45 4.06
N THR A 14 9.59 -27.46 4.46
CA THR A 14 10.03 -28.44 5.46
C THR A 14 11.18 -29.31 4.96
N THR A 15 11.24 -29.62 3.66
CA THR A 15 12.32 -30.45 3.10
C THR A 15 13.63 -29.68 2.91
N THR A 16 13.61 -28.40 2.56
CA THR A 16 14.82 -27.56 2.53
C THR A 16 15.37 -27.32 3.93
N LEU A 17 14.51 -27.04 4.91
CA LEU A 17 14.93 -26.82 6.30
C LEU A 17 15.50 -28.10 6.92
N GLN A 18 14.90 -29.26 6.66
CA GLN A 18 15.43 -30.56 7.08
C GLN A 18 16.74 -30.94 6.36
N ARG A 19 16.91 -30.58 5.08
CA ARG A 19 18.18 -30.77 4.34
C ARG A 19 19.28 -29.87 4.88
N PHE A 20 18.97 -28.62 5.22
CA PHE A 20 19.93 -27.71 5.84
C PHE A 20 20.34 -28.20 7.23
N VAL A 21 19.39 -28.62 8.07
CA VAL A 21 19.68 -29.21 9.39
C VAL A 21 20.49 -30.50 9.24
N ARG A 22 20.20 -31.37 8.26
CA ARG A 22 21.01 -32.57 7.99
C ARG A 22 22.40 -32.25 7.44
N PHE A 23 22.56 -31.21 6.64
CA PHE A 23 23.86 -30.74 6.16
C PHE A 23 24.72 -30.20 7.31
N VAL A 24 24.12 -29.39 8.20
CA VAL A 24 24.79 -28.90 9.42
C VAL A 24 25.16 -30.07 10.35
N ARG A 25 24.30 -31.10 10.46
CA ARG A 25 24.52 -32.26 11.35
C ARG A 25 25.40 -33.37 10.74
N GLY A 26 25.51 -33.45 9.41
CA GLY A 26 26.27 -34.45 8.66
C GLY A 26 27.72 -34.06 8.35
N SER A 27 28.17 -32.89 8.80
CA SER A 27 29.49 -32.35 8.52
C SER A 27 30.51 -32.65 9.63
N GLY A 28 30.76 -33.94 9.88
CA GLY A 28 31.81 -34.38 10.80
C GLY A 28 33.23 -33.93 10.42
N SER A 29 33.41 -33.43 9.19
CA SER A 29 34.69 -33.04 8.59
C SER A 29 34.84 -31.55 8.25
N LEU A 30 33.84 -30.70 8.53
CA LEU A 30 33.94 -29.25 8.26
C LEU A 30 34.50 -28.53 9.48
N SER A 31 35.42 -27.59 9.23
CA SER A 31 35.92 -26.68 10.25
C SER A 31 34.80 -25.90 10.91
N VAL A 32 34.99 -25.56 12.17
CA VAL A 32 34.09 -24.70 12.94
C VAL A 32 33.99 -23.33 12.26
N ALA A 33 35.08 -22.81 11.68
CA ALA A 33 35.07 -21.59 10.89
C ALA A 33 34.14 -21.70 9.66
N ASP A 34 34.20 -22.79 8.91
CA ASP A 34 33.36 -22.99 7.70
C ASP A 34 31.87 -23.07 8.05
N LYS A 35 31.53 -23.68 9.18
CA LYS A 35 30.15 -23.73 9.69
C LYS A 35 29.65 -22.34 10.07
N VAL A 36 30.46 -21.53 10.74
CA VAL A 36 30.09 -20.16 11.13
C VAL A 36 29.98 -19.24 9.91
N TYR A 37 30.96 -19.28 9.00
CA TYR A 37 30.95 -18.42 7.80
C TYR A 37 29.83 -18.79 6.81
N SER A 38 29.51 -20.08 6.64
CA SER A 38 28.40 -20.50 5.77
C SER A 38 27.04 -20.05 6.30
N ILE A 39 26.81 -20.15 7.62
CA ILE A 39 25.57 -19.69 8.25
C ILE A 39 25.48 -18.16 8.22
N ALA A 40 26.56 -17.45 8.56
CA ALA A 40 26.61 -15.99 8.52
C ALA A 40 26.43 -15.43 7.10
N GLY A 41 27.07 -16.05 6.10
CA GLY A 41 26.91 -15.69 4.69
C GLY A 41 25.48 -15.89 4.20
N PHE A 42 24.87 -17.03 4.55
CA PHE A 42 23.47 -17.30 4.20
C PHE A 42 22.51 -16.30 4.85
N LEU A 43 22.69 -15.99 6.13
CA LEU A 43 21.89 -14.98 6.84
C LEU A 43 22.01 -13.60 6.19
N THR A 44 23.21 -13.22 5.75
CA THR A 44 23.46 -11.94 5.07
C THR A 44 22.69 -11.86 3.74
N ILE A 45 22.71 -12.94 2.94
CA ILE A 45 21.96 -13.01 1.68
C ILE A 45 20.45 -12.91 1.92
N VAL A 46 19.93 -13.65 2.91
CA VAL A 46 18.50 -13.61 3.26
C VAL A 46 18.10 -12.21 3.74
N THR A 47 18.93 -11.55 4.54
CA THR A 47 18.66 -10.20 5.06
C THR A 47 18.69 -9.15 3.95
N MET A 48 19.64 -9.25 3.01
CA MET A 48 19.69 -8.38 1.83
C MET A 48 18.44 -8.55 0.97
N PHE A 49 18.02 -9.80 0.73
CA PHE A 49 16.81 -10.10 -0.04
C PHE A 49 15.55 -9.56 0.66
N LEU A 50 15.46 -9.69 1.99
CA LEU A 50 14.40 -9.10 2.81
C LEU A 50 14.36 -7.58 2.67
N LEU A 51 15.51 -6.91 2.73
CA LEU A 51 15.58 -5.45 2.63
C LEU A 51 15.11 -4.98 1.25
N VAL A 52 15.59 -5.61 0.17
CA VAL A 52 15.18 -5.27 -1.20
C VAL A 52 13.67 -5.49 -1.38
N MET A 53 13.14 -6.62 -0.95
CA MET A 53 11.72 -6.93 -1.07
C MET A 53 10.84 -6.06 -0.16
N SER A 54 11.31 -5.71 1.03
CA SER A 54 10.62 -4.79 1.94
C SER A 54 10.53 -3.40 1.32
N VAL A 55 11.62 -2.88 0.73
CA VAL A 55 11.62 -1.59 0.04
C VAL A 55 10.66 -1.64 -1.16
N GLN A 56 10.68 -2.72 -1.92
CA GLN A 56 9.78 -2.89 -3.07
C GLN A 56 8.30 -2.94 -2.63
N CYS A 57 7.98 -3.71 -1.59
CA CYS A 57 6.63 -3.81 -1.02
C CYS A 57 6.14 -2.45 -0.51
N VAL A 58 6.98 -1.69 0.19
CA VAL A 58 6.64 -0.34 0.67
C VAL A 58 6.39 0.62 -0.50
N ARG A 59 7.22 0.58 -1.55
CA ARG A 59 7.06 1.43 -2.75
C ARG A 59 5.75 1.16 -3.50
N LEU A 60 5.41 -0.12 -3.66
CA LEU A 60 4.12 -0.51 -4.22
C LEU A 60 2.98 0.00 -3.32
N GLN A 61 3.10 -0.19 -2.00
CA GLN A 61 2.10 0.26 -1.02
C GLN A 61 1.89 1.78 -0.98
N THR A 62 2.95 2.59 -1.16
CA THR A 62 2.82 4.05 -1.24
C THR A 62 2.12 4.48 -2.51
N ASN A 63 2.48 3.92 -3.67
CA ASN A 63 1.83 4.24 -4.94
C ASN A 63 0.34 3.86 -4.91
N TYR A 64 -0.03 2.76 -4.24
CA TYR A 64 -1.43 2.35 -4.05
C TYR A 64 -2.23 3.33 -3.20
N ARG A 65 -1.67 3.79 -2.06
CA ARG A 65 -2.38 4.70 -1.16
C ARG A 65 -2.69 6.03 -1.84
N HIS A 66 -1.77 6.53 -2.67
CA HIS A 66 -2.02 7.76 -3.44
C HIS A 66 -3.17 7.55 -4.45
N MET A 67 -3.16 6.48 -5.23
CA MET A 67 -4.24 6.18 -6.20
C MET A 67 -5.61 5.99 -5.53
N GLN A 68 -5.68 5.32 -4.38
CA GLN A 68 -6.95 5.15 -3.64
C GLN A 68 -7.49 6.46 -3.07
N ILE A 69 -6.64 7.28 -2.45
CA ILE A 69 -7.06 8.56 -1.84
C ILE A 69 -7.54 9.53 -2.93
N ASP A 70 -6.83 9.58 -4.07
CA ASP A 70 -7.19 10.43 -5.19
C ASP A 70 -8.53 9.99 -5.81
N SER A 71 -8.76 8.68 -5.95
CA SER A 71 -10.02 8.16 -6.49
C SER A 71 -11.20 8.35 -5.55
N ALA A 72 -11.03 8.10 -4.24
CA ALA A 72 -12.09 8.27 -3.24
C ALA A 72 -12.49 9.74 -3.09
N SER A 73 -11.51 10.65 -3.04
CA SER A 73 -11.79 12.10 -2.98
C SER A 73 -12.49 12.61 -4.25
N ALA A 74 -12.08 12.13 -5.43
CA ALA A 74 -12.77 12.44 -6.68
C ALA A 74 -14.21 11.92 -6.70
N ALA A 75 -14.47 10.69 -6.23
CA ALA A 75 -15.82 10.14 -6.16
C ALA A 75 -16.75 10.96 -5.24
N VAL A 76 -16.25 11.38 -4.08
CA VAL A 76 -16.99 12.28 -3.17
C VAL A 76 -17.29 13.62 -3.84
N ASN A 77 -16.31 14.19 -4.55
CA ASN A 77 -16.50 15.45 -5.27
C ASN A 77 -17.54 15.31 -6.39
N ILE A 78 -17.52 14.22 -7.17
CA ILE A 78 -18.53 13.92 -8.20
C ILE A 78 -19.93 13.85 -7.58
N GLY A 79 -20.08 13.09 -6.48
CA GLY A 79 -21.36 12.98 -5.78
C GLY A 79 -21.87 14.34 -5.29
N ARG A 80 -20.99 15.17 -4.73
CA ARG A 80 -21.32 16.52 -4.28
C ARG A 80 -21.73 17.44 -5.44
N VAL A 81 -21.00 17.40 -6.55
CA VAL A 81 -21.33 18.17 -7.75
C VAL A 81 -22.69 17.76 -8.31
N ASN A 82 -22.96 16.46 -8.42
CA ASN A 82 -24.25 15.95 -8.89
C ASN A 82 -25.41 16.39 -7.99
N ALA A 83 -25.23 16.33 -6.66
CA ALA A 83 -26.23 16.80 -5.70
C ALA A 83 -26.50 18.31 -5.84
N LEU A 84 -25.46 19.13 -6.01
CA LEU A 84 -25.61 20.58 -6.20
C LEU A 84 -26.26 20.93 -7.53
N ILE A 85 -25.92 20.25 -8.63
CA ILE A 85 -26.59 20.42 -9.92
C ILE A 85 -28.08 20.08 -9.80
N TYR A 86 -28.41 18.98 -9.13
CA TYR A 86 -29.80 18.61 -8.88
C TYR A 86 -30.53 19.68 -8.06
N ALA A 87 -29.92 20.17 -6.97
CA ALA A 87 -30.49 21.25 -6.16
C ALA A 87 -30.75 22.51 -7.01
N ILE A 88 -29.76 22.99 -7.76
CA ILE A 88 -29.89 24.16 -8.65
C ILE A 88 -31.03 23.98 -9.68
N VAL A 89 -31.18 22.78 -10.24
CA VAL A 89 -32.29 22.45 -11.14
C VAL A 89 -33.64 22.53 -10.42
N MET A 90 -33.73 22.03 -9.18
CA MET A 90 -34.96 22.09 -8.39
C MET A 90 -35.32 23.53 -8.00
N GLU A 91 -34.35 24.32 -7.56
CA GLU A 91 -34.55 25.74 -7.26
C GLU A 91 -34.97 26.52 -8.51
N SER A 92 -34.39 26.22 -9.68
CA SER A 92 -34.81 26.82 -10.97
C SER A 92 -36.30 26.59 -11.23
N ARG A 93 -36.79 25.36 -10.96
CA ARG A 93 -38.22 25.05 -11.08
C ARG A 93 -39.05 25.86 -10.10
N GLY A 94 -38.59 26.00 -8.86
CA GLY A 94 -39.24 26.83 -7.86
C GLY A 94 -39.45 28.26 -8.33
N ILE A 95 -38.45 28.88 -8.96
CA ILE A 95 -38.52 30.24 -9.50
C ILE A 95 -39.67 30.39 -10.51
N TYR A 96 -39.72 29.54 -11.55
CA TYR A 96 -40.71 29.70 -12.62
C TYR A 96 -42.07 29.03 -12.37
N MET A 97 -42.18 28.19 -11.33
CA MET A 97 -43.46 27.61 -10.90
C MET A 97 -44.15 28.44 -9.81
N SER A 98 -43.44 29.38 -9.19
CA SER A 98 -44.00 30.27 -8.17
C SER A 98 -44.73 31.46 -8.79
N THR A 99 -45.80 31.90 -8.14
CA THR A 99 -46.56 33.12 -8.50
C THR A 99 -46.35 34.25 -7.47
N GLU A 100 -45.85 33.93 -6.28
CA GLU A 100 -45.62 34.90 -5.20
C GLU A 100 -44.18 35.44 -5.24
N PRO A 101 -43.97 36.77 -5.32
CA PRO A 101 -42.63 37.36 -5.40
C PRO A 101 -41.68 36.94 -4.27
N ALA A 102 -42.20 36.78 -3.05
CA ALA A 102 -41.42 36.34 -1.90
C ALA A 102 -40.87 34.91 -2.08
N LYS A 103 -41.68 33.99 -2.62
CA LYS A 103 -41.25 32.61 -2.92
C LYS A 103 -40.25 32.58 -4.07
N VAL A 104 -40.48 33.36 -5.12
CA VAL A 104 -39.54 33.51 -6.25
C VAL A 104 -38.17 33.95 -5.73
N LYS A 105 -38.14 34.96 -4.85
CA LYS A 105 -36.90 35.43 -4.22
C LYS A 105 -36.23 34.33 -3.38
N GLN A 106 -37.00 33.59 -2.59
CA GLN A 106 -36.45 32.50 -1.77
C GLN A 106 -35.74 31.44 -2.62
N PHE A 107 -36.39 30.95 -3.68
CA PHE A 107 -35.78 29.97 -4.59
C PHE A 107 -34.56 30.56 -5.34
N ALA A 108 -34.62 31.84 -5.72
CA ALA A 108 -33.50 32.53 -6.34
C ALA A 108 -32.28 32.64 -5.42
N ASP A 109 -32.49 33.03 -4.16
CA ASP A 109 -31.42 33.16 -3.17
C ASP A 109 -30.74 31.80 -2.92
N GLU A 110 -31.51 30.71 -2.78
CA GLU A 110 -30.94 29.37 -2.57
C GLU A 110 -30.21 28.85 -3.83
N LEU A 111 -30.74 29.14 -5.04
CA LEU A 111 -30.06 28.81 -6.30
C LEU A 111 -28.67 29.47 -6.39
N VAL A 112 -28.60 30.76 -6.05
CA VAL A 112 -27.34 31.53 -6.06
C VAL A 112 -26.36 30.93 -5.06
N LYS A 113 -26.83 30.58 -3.86
CA LYS A 113 -26.02 29.92 -2.83
C LYS A 113 -25.47 28.57 -3.31
N CYS A 114 -26.32 27.67 -3.83
CA CYS A 114 -25.87 26.38 -4.36
C CYS A 114 -24.88 26.55 -5.51
N SER A 115 -25.04 27.57 -6.36
CA SER A 115 -24.12 27.90 -7.45
C SER A 115 -22.74 28.35 -6.94
N GLY A 116 -22.72 29.13 -5.85
CA GLY A 116 -21.49 29.50 -5.15
C GLY A 116 -20.78 28.28 -4.55
N GLU A 117 -21.53 27.38 -3.92
CA GLU A 117 -20.98 26.13 -3.39
C GLU A 117 -20.41 25.23 -4.49
N LEU A 118 -21.09 25.14 -5.64
CA LEU A 118 -20.62 24.37 -6.79
C LEU A 118 -19.31 24.92 -7.34
N THR A 119 -19.20 26.24 -7.49
CA THR A 119 -17.94 26.92 -7.85
C THR A 119 -16.82 26.58 -6.86
N ALA A 120 -17.10 26.65 -5.55
CA ALA A 120 -16.11 26.37 -4.52
C ALA A 120 -15.64 24.90 -4.52
N VAL A 121 -16.50 23.95 -4.90
CA VAL A 121 -16.11 22.55 -5.09
C VAL A 121 -15.19 22.42 -6.31
N MET A 122 -15.50 23.06 -7.43
CA MET A 122 -14.64 23.04 -8.63
C MET A 122 -13.26 23.62 -8.37
N MET A 123 -13.18 24.74 -7.63
CA MET A 123 -11.89 25.36 -7.30
C MET A 123 -11.03 24.47 -6.40
N ARG A 124 -11.63 23.86 -5.36
CA ARG A 124 -10.90 22.97 -4.45
C ARG A 124 -10.49 21.68 -5.12
N TRP A 125 -11.37 21.08 -5.93
CA TRP A 125 -11.04 19.86 -6.66
C TRP A 125 -9.90 20.11 -7.66
N GLY A 126 -9.91 21.24 -8.37
CA GLY A 126 -8.84 21.58 -9.31
C GLY A 126 -7.44 21.68 -8.69
N GLN A 127 -7.32 21.90 -7.37
CA GLN A 127 -6.04 21.92 -6.66
C GLN A 127 -5.46 20.52 -6.41
N THR A 128 -6.29 19.48 -6.48
CA THR A 128 -5.92 18.09 -6.16
C THR A 128 -6.03 17.15 -7.35
N VAL A 129 -6.33 17.66 -8.54
CA VAL A 129 -6.44 16.85 -9.77
C VAL A 129 -5.06 16.36 -10.19
N HIS A 130 -4.96 15.06 -10.48
CA HIS A 130 -3.74 14.45 -11.00
C HIS A 130 -3.40 15.03 -12.39
N PRO A 131 -2.11 15.26 -12.73
CA PRO A 131 -1.72 15.84 -14.01
C PRO A 131 -2.33 15.16 -15.24
N ASP A 132 -2.44 13.82 -15.21
CA ASP A 132 -3.00 13.02 -16.30
C ASP A 132 -4.50 13.29 -16.55
N ASP A 133 -5.22 13.80 -15.57
CA ASP A 133 -6.67 14.07 -15.65
C ASP A 133 -6.98 15.56 -15.88
N LEU A 134 -5.96 16.43 -15.91
CA LEU A 134 -6.13 17.88 -15.89
C LEU A 134 -6.92 18.41 -17.09
N GLU A 135 -6.67 17.89 -18.29
CA GLU A 135 -7.37 18.29 -19.51
C GLU A 135 -8.87 17.94 -19.43
N GLN A 136 -9.19 16.71 -19.01
CA GLN A 136 -10.57 16.27 -18.85
C GLN A 136 -11.29 17.10 -17.77
N PHE A 137 -10.60 17.37 -16.66
CA PHE A 137 -11.14 18.17 -15.57
C PHE A 137 -11.41 19.62 -15.99
N GLU A 138 -10.49 20.30 -16.69
CA GLU A 138 -10.71 21.67 -17.13
C GLU A 138 -11.87 21.77 -18.13
N ALA A 139 -12.00 20.81 -19.05
CA ALA A 139 -13.14 20.74 -19.96
C ALA A 139 -14.47 20.57 -19.20
N PHE A 140 -14.49 19.72 -18.16
CA PHE A 140 -15.65 19.53 -17.29
C PHE A 140 -15.98 20.80 -16.48
N LYS A 141 -14.98 21.42 -15.86
CA LYS A 141 -15.10 22.67 -15.10
C LYS A 141 -15.67 23.80 -15.95
N GLN A 142 -15.21 23.95 -17.20
CA GLN A 142 -15.77 24.93 -18.12
C GLN A 142 -17.27 24.71 -18.36
N ARG A 143 -17.72 23.47 -18.51
CA ARG A 143 -19.15 23.14 -18.69
C ARG A 143 -19.96 23.39 -17.42
N VAL A 144 -19.40 23.13 -16.24
CA VAL A 144 -20.01 23.49 -14.95
C VAL A 144 -20.16 25.01 -14.83
N MET A 145 -19.15 25.79 -15.19
CA MET A 145 -19.22 27.25 -15.17
C MET A 145 -20.30 27.78 -16.14
N GLN A 146 -20.37 27.25 -17.36
CA GLN A 146 -21.44 27.59 -18.32
C GLN A 146 -22.83 27.26 -17.76
N PHE A 147 -22.97 26.14 -17.06
CA PHE A 147 -24.22 25.78 -16.38
C PHE A 147 -24.56 26.79 -15.28
N ILE A 148 -23.60 27.23 -14.47
CA ILE A 148 -23.80 28.24 -13.43
C ILE A 148 -24.24 29.57 -14.04
N ASP A 149 -23.51 30.08 -15.05
CA ASP A 149 -23.82 31.35 -15.70
C ASP A 149 -25.24 31.34 -16.29
N PHE A 150 -25.62 30.22 -16.92
CA PHE A 150 -26.96 30.02 -17.45
C PHE A 150 -28.04 30.11 -16.36
N ARG A 151 -27.77 29.57 -15.17
CA ARG A 151 -28.70 29.53 -14.03
C ARG A 151 -28.78 30.88 -13.31
N LEU A 152 -27.69 31.63 -13.25
CA LEU A 152 -27.70 33.00 -12.73
C LEU A 152 -28.50 33.95 -13.62
N GLU A 153 -28.42 33.79 -14.94
CA GLU A 153 -29.28 34.55 -15.86
C GLU A 153 -30.76 34.18 -15.72
N LEU A 154 -31.07 32.90 -15.43
CA LEU A 154 -32.43 32.48 -15.09
C LEU A 154 -32.95 33.20 -13.85
N VAL A 155 -32.13 33.29 -12.80
CA VAL A 155 -32.45 34.03 -11.56
C VAL A 155 -32.73 35.49 -11.87
N ARG A 156 -31.84 36.16 -12.61
CA ARG A 156 -31.99 37.57 -12.98
C ARG A 156 -33.32 37.81 -13.69
N ARG A 157 -33.65 37.00 -14.71
CA ARG A 157 -34.92 37.09 -15.43
C ARG A 157 -36.13 36.80 -14.55
N GLY A 158 -36.02 35.84 -13.65
CA GLY A 158 -37.09 35.47 -12.71
C GLY A 158 -37.44 36.60 -11.73
N LEU A 159 -36.42 37.32 -11.26
CA LEU A 159 -36.58 38.42 -10.30
C LEU A 159 -36.92 39.76 -10.95
N GLU A 160 -36.26 40.11 -12.06
CA GLU A 160 -36.37 41.43 -12.67
C GLU A 160 -37.52 41.53 -13.70
N ILE A 161 -37.89 40.42 -14.34
CA ILE A 161 -38.89 40.40 -15.41
C ILE A 161 -40.15 39.67 -14.96
N SER A 162 -40.07 38.35 -14.82
CA SER A 162 -41.16 37.51 -14.29
C SER A 162 -40.73 36.04 -14.18
N PRO A 163 -41.45 35.23 -13.36
CA PRO A 163 -41.33 33.76 -13.39
C PRO A 163 -41.52 33.15 -14.79
N ALA A 164 -42.36 33.74 -15.64
CA ALA A 164 -42.56 33.29 -17.02
C ALA A 164 -41.31 33.52 -17.89
N ALA A 165 -40.64 34.67 -17.75
CA ALA A 165 -39.39 34.95 -18.46
C ALA A 165 -38.26 33.98 -18.04
N ALA A 166 -38.23 33.55 -16.78
CA ALA A 166 -37.32 32.48 -16.33
C ALA A 166 -37.65 31.12 -16.98
N ARG A 167 -38.93 30.78 -17.15
CA ARG A 167 -39.33 29.56 -17.88
C ARG A 167 -38.91 29.59 -19.34
N GLU A 168 -39.20 30.69 -20.04
CA GLU A 168 -38.82 30.87 -21.44
C GLU A 168 -37.30 30.75 -21.65
N TRP A 169 -36.52 31.26 -20.70
CA TRP A 169 -35.08 31.09 -20.70
C TRP A 169 -34.66 29.62 -20.48
N ASP A 170 -35.26 28.90 -19.53
CA ASP A 170 -34.94 27.48 -19.27
C ASP A 170 -35.37 26.56 -20.43
N ASP A 171 -36.52 26.81 -21.05
CA ASP A 171 -37.15 25.98 -22.08
C ASP A 171 -36.55 26.17 -23.48
N ASN A 172 -35.22 26.04 -23.59
CA ASN A 172 -34.52 26.11 -24.88
C ASN A 172 -33.66 24.87 -25.17
N GLN A 173 -33.40 24.62 -26.45
CA GLN A 173 -32.62 23.46 -26.91
C GLN A 173 -31.15 23.50 -26.48
N ALA A 174 -30.57 24.69 -26.32
CA ALA A 174 -29.19 24.85 -25.86
C ALA A 174 -29.03 24.35 -24.41
N ASN A 175 -29.95 24.70 -23.51
CA ASN A 175 -29.98 24.22 -22.12
C ASN A 175 -30.15 22.70 -22.04
N ARG A 176 -31.05 22.13 -22.86
CA ARG A 176 -31.21 20.66 -22.96
C ARG A 176 -29.89 19.99 -23.36
N THR A 177 -29.16 20.59 -24.30
CA THR A 177 -27.86 20.10 -24.76
C THR A 177 -26.79 20.22 -23.67
N VAL A 178 -26.72 21.35 -22.96
CA VAL A 178 -25.77 21.56 -21.85
C VAL A 178 -26.00 20.55 -20.73
N ARG A 179 -27.25 20.35 -20.30
CA ARG A 179 -27.60 19.36 -19.26
C ARG A 179 -27.26 17.94 -19.68
N SER A 180 -27.55 17.57 -20.93
CA SER A 180 -27.24 16.24 -21.45
C SER A 180 -25.74 15.97 -21.48
N LYS A 181 -24.93 16.96 -21.93
CA LYS A 181 -23.47 16.82 -21.95
C LYS A 181 -22.91 16.73 -20.53
N LEU A 182 -23.35 17.61 -19.64
CA LEU A 182 -22.91 17.62 -18.24
C LEU A 182 -23.19 16.30 -17.52
N ASN A 183 -24.37 15.71 -17.75
CA ASN A 183 -24.69 14.38 -17.22
C ASN A 183 -23.77 13.30 -17.81
N ALA A 184 -23.54 13.31 -19.13
CA ALA A 184 -22.65 12.36 -19.77
C ALA A 184 -21.20 12.46 -19.26
N ASP A 185 -20.73 13.68 -18.97
CA ASP A 185 -19.41 13.90 -18.38
C ASP A 185 -19.31 13.37 -16.95
N LEU A 186 -20.34 13.63 -16.13
CA LEU A 186 -20.42 13.09 -14.77
C LEU A 186 -20.40 11.56 -14.78
N GLU A 187 -21.17 10.93 -15.65
CA GLU A 187 -21.18 9.47 -15.81
C GLU A 187 -19.83 8.93 -16.33
N ALA A 188 -19.15 9.66 -17.21
CA ALA A 188 -17.83 9.27 -17.72
C ALA A 188 -16.76 9.37 -16.63
N LEU A 189 -16.74 10.48 -15.88
CA LEU A 189 -15.84 10.69 -14.75
C LEU A 189 -16.09 9.63 -13.66
N GLN A 190 -17.35 9.43 -13.27
CA GLN A 190 -17.71 8.42 -12.27
C GLN A 190 -17.23 7.02 -12.69
N ARG A 191 -17.47 6.62 -13.94
CA ARG A 191 -16.98 5.32 -14.46
C ARG A 191 -15.46 5.21 -14.43
N SER A 192 -14.73 6.28 -14.75
CA SER A 192 -13.26 6.30 -14.73
C SER A 192 -12.73 6.09 -13.31
N TYR A 193 -13.26 6.84 -12.34
CA TYR A 193 -12.85 6.72 -10.94
C TYR A 193 -13.30 5.40 -10.30
N ASP A 194 -14.50 4.91 -10.59
CA ASP A 194 -14.99 3.60 -10.13
C ASP A 194 -14.12 2.44 -10.65
N LYS A 195 -13.59 2.58 -11.87
CA LYS A 195 -12.66 1.60 -12.45
C LYS A 195 -11.31 1.66 -11.74
N ARG A 196 -10.74 2.86 -11.55
CA ARG A 196 -9.46 3.05 -10.85
C ARG A 196 -9.53 2.60 -9.38
N ALA A 197 -10.64 2.85 -8.69
CA ALA A 197 -10.87 2.36 -7.33
C ALA A 197 -10.86 0.83 -7.28
N ARG A 198 -11.56 0.17 -8.23
CA ARG A 198 -11.58 -1.30 -8.33
C ARG A 198 -10.22 -1.91 -8.69
N GLU A 199 -9.48 -1.30 -9.60
CA GLU A 199 -8.11 -1.73 -9.94
C GLU A 199 -7.19 -1.61 -8.73
N ALA A 200 -7.32 -0.51 -7.95
CA ALA A 200 -6.55 -0.34 -6.73
C ALA A 200 -6.91 -1.37 -5.64
N ASP A 201 -8.20 -1.73 -5.52
CA ASP A 201 -8.65 -2.77 -4.57
C ASP A 201 -8.16 -4.17 -4.98
N GLN A 202 -8.17 -4.51 -6.27
CA GLN A 202 -7.63 -5.79 -6.76
C GLN A 202 -6.13 -5.93 -6.48
N LEU A 203 -5.38 -4.85 -6.71
CA LEU A 203 -3.94 -4.82 -6.39
C LEU A 203 -3.66 -4.87 -4.88
N ALA A 204 -4.56 -4.33 -4.05
CA ALA A 204 -4.44 -4.41 -2.59
C ALA A 204 -4.61 -5.85 -2.06
N ASP A 205 -5.51 -6.63 -2.67
CA ASP A 205 -5.68 -8.05 -2.33
C ASP A 205 -4.46 -8.90 -2.73
N GLU A 206 -3.83 -8.61 -3.87
CA GLU A 206 -2.57 -9.25 -4.27
C GLU A 206 -1.41 -8.89 -3.32
N ASN A 207 -1.35 -7.64 -2.84
CA ASN A 207 -0.30 -7.17 -1.94
C ASN A 207 -0.38 -7.79 -0.52
N ARG A 208 -1.56 -8.27 -0.09
CA ARG A 208 -1.72 -8.98 1.18
C ARG A 208 -0.95 -10.30 1.22
N TYR A 209 -0.84 -10.99 0.09
CA TYR A 209 0.00 -12.19 -0.02
C TYR A 209 1.49 -11.85 0.08
N ALA A 210 1.93 -10.76 -0.56
CA ALA A 210 3.32 -10.30 -0.51
C ALA A 210 3.75 -9.92 0.92
N ALA A 211 2.91 -9.22 1.67
CA ALA A 211 3.17 -8.89 3.07
C ALA A 211 3.31 -10.16 3.95
N TRP A 212 2.49 -11.18 3.70
CA TRP A 212 2.56 -12.43 4.45
C TRP A 212 3.80 -13.26 4.12
N TYR A 213 4.21 -13.29 2.86
CA TYR A 213 5.49 -13.89 2.44
C TYR A 213 6.68 -13.21 3.10
N LEU A 214 6.70 -11.87 3.12
CA LEU A 214 7.78 -11.10 3.76
C LEU A 214 7.87 -11.37 5.27
N PHE A 215 6.72 -11.47 5.95
CA PHE A 215 6.67 -11.82 7.36
C PHE A 215 7.26 -13.21 7.63
N MET A 216 6.84 -14.21 6.85
CA MET A 216 7.36 -15.58 6.97
C MET A 216 8.86 -15.67 6.68
N LEU A 217 9.34 -14.92 5.69
CA LEU A 217 10.76 -14.90 5.32
C LEU A 217 11.61 -14.17 6.39
N GLY A 218 11.07 -13.12 7.00
CA GLY A 218 11.66 -12.44 8.15
C GLY A 218 11.75 -13.35 9.38
N LEU A 219 10.70 -14.13 9.65
CA LEU A 219 10.69 -15.11 10.73
C LEU A 219 11.76 -16.20 10.51
N ALA A 220 11.89 -16.69 9.28
CA ALA A 220 12.92 -17.68 8.93
C ALA A 220 14.34 -17.15 9.13
N ALA A 221 14.60 -15.89 8.75
CA ALA A 221 15.88 -15.23 8.99
C ALA A 221 16.22 -15.14 10.49
N LEU A 222 15.22 -14.81 11.31
CA LEU A 222 15.38 -14.70 12.77
C LEU A 222 15.72 -16.05 13.40
N VAL A 223 15.05 -17.12 12.96
CA VAL A 223 15.36 -18.49 13.40
C VAL A 223 16.78 -18.90 13.01
N LEU A 224 17.23 -18.59 11.80
CA LEU A 224 18.60 -18.87 11.35
C LEU A 224 19.64 -18.11 12.16
N ALA A 225 19.38 -16.84 12.49
CA ALA A 225 20.24 -16.05 13.36
C ALA A 225 20.34 -16.67 14.76
N ALA A 226 19.21 -17.12 15.33
CA ALA A 226 19.19 -17.79 16.63
C ALA A 226 19.98 -19.11 16.61
N ILE A 227 19.83 -19.92 15.55
CA ILE A 227 20.62 -21.15 15.36
C ILE A 227 22.12 -20.83 15.29
N ASN A 228 22.50 -19.76 14.57
CA ASN A 228 23.90 -19.34 14.49
C ASN A 228 24.49 -19.02 15.87
N VAL A 229 23.74 -18.26 16.69
CA VAL A 229 24.15 -17.90 18.05
C VAL A 229 24.31 -19.14 18.95
N LEU A 230 23.37 -20.09 18.86
CA LEU A 230 23.44 -21.35 19.62
C LEU A 230 24.64 -22.20 19.20
N VAL A 231 24.90 -22.33 17.89
CA VAL A 231 26.07 -23.05 17.37
C VAL A 231 27.36 -22.39 17.83
N MET A 232 27.45 -21.05 17.80
CA MET A 232 28.62 -20.29 18.26
C MET A 232 28.87 -20.50 19.76
N ARG A 233 27.82 -20.45 20.58
CA ARG A 233 27.90 -20.69 22.02
C ARG A 233 28.43 -22.09 22.34
N ASP A 234 27.82 -23.12 21.75
CA ASP A 234 28.10 -24.52 22.11
C ASP A 234 29.36 -25.07 21.43
N SER A 235 29.72 -24.57 20.25
CA SER A 235 30.82 -25.13 19.47
C SER A 235 32.13 -24.37 19.58
N VAL A 236 32.07 -23.06 19.85
CA VAL A 236 33.27 -22.20 19.93
C VAL A 236 33.50 -21.77 21.38
N VAL A 237 32.55 -21.06 22.00
CA VAL A 237 32.79 -20.41 23.30
C VAL A 237 32.92 -21.44 24.44
N GLY A 238 32.01 -22.40 24.54
CA GLY A 238 32.07 -23.44 25.57
C GLY A 238 33.34 -24.29 25.45
N ARG A 239 33.66 -24.75 24.24
CA ARG A 239 34.78 -25.67 24.00
C ARG A 239 36.14 -24.99 24.10
N LEU A 240 36.25 -23.72 23.70
CA LEU A 240 37.47 -22.94 23.95
C LEU A 240 37.67 -22.68 25.45
N SER A 241 36.59 -22.48 26.21
CA SER A 241 36.68 -22.39 27.67
C SER A 241 37.13 -23.71 28.30
N ASP A 242 36.64 -24.85 27.81
CA ASP A 242 37.04 -26.18 28.29
C ASP A 242 38.54 -26.45 28.03
N ILE A 243 39.06 -26.07 26.86
CA ILE A 243 40.49 -26.17 26.53
C ILE A 243 41.31 -25.18 27.37
N ALA A 244 40.87 -23.92 27.51
CA ALA A 244 41.57 -22.92 28.33
C ALA A 244 41.68 -23.36 29.80
N GLN A 245 40.60 -23.89 30.38
CA GLN A 245 40.60 -24.43 31.74
C GLN A 245 41.45 -25.70 31.87
N ALA A 246 41.60 -26.51 30.82
CA ALA A 246 42.52 -27.64 30.83
C ALA A 246 43.99 -27.17 30.80
N THR A 247 44.30 -26.18 29.97
CA THR A 247 45.64 -25.57 29.90
C THR A 247 46.02 -24.88 31.22
N ASP A 248 45.10 -24.15 31.85
CA ASP A 248 45.34 -23.52 33.16
C ASP A 248 45.64 -24.56 34.27
N ARG A 249 44.98 -25.72 34.24
CA ARG A 249 45.23 -26.82 35.18
C ARG A 249 46.59 -27.50 34.96
N ILE A 250 46.99 -27.68 33.70
CA ILE A 250 48.31 -28.21 33.35
C ILE A 250 49.39 -27.20 33.76
N ALA A 251 49.19 -25.91 33.51
CA ALA A 251 50.11 -24.84 33.94
C ALA A 251 50.20 -24.71 35.48
N ALA A 252 49.13 -25.03 36.20
CA ALA A 252 49.10 -25.11 37.66
C ALA A 252 49.74 -26.40 38.23
N GLY A 253 50.26 -27.29 37.38
CA GLY A 253 51.03 -28.47 37.78
C GLY A 253 50.24 -29.77 37.91
N ASP A 254 48.97 -29.82 37.46
CA ASP A 254 48.17 -31.05 37.43
C ASP A 254 48.34 -31.83 36.11
N ILE A 255 49.41 -32.62 36.03
CA ILE A 255 49.83 -33.35 34.82
C ILE A 255 49.01 -34.64 34.58
N LYS A 256 47.99 -34.94 35.41
CA LYS A 256 47.16 -36.14 35.28
C LYS A 256 45.78 -35.88 34.67
N SER A 257 45.43 -34.63 34.37
CA SER A 257 44.15 -34.27 33.78
C SER A 257 44.10 -34.62 32.29
N GLU A 258 43.07 -35.36 31.85
CA GLU A 258 42.80 -35.60 30.43
C GLU A 258 42.39 -34.30 29.72
N VAL A 259 43.00 -33.99 28.58
CA VAL A 259 42.64 -32.84 27.74
C VAL A 259 41.35 -33.17 26.97
N PRO A 260 40.25 -32.40 27.15
CA PRO A 260 39.00 -32.66 26.45
C PRO A 260 39.13 -32.52 24.92
N HIS A 261 38.26 -33.20 24.16
CA HIS A 261 38.06 -33.03 22.71
C HIS A 261 39.17 -33.51 21.74
N LEU A 262 40.12 -34.33 22.19
CA LEU A 262 41.24 -34.88 21.37
C LEU A 262 40.82 -35.64 20.09
N MET A 263 39.66 -36.29 20.10
CA MET A 263 39.16 -37.12 18.99
C MET A 263 38.45 -36.33 17.88
N ARG A 264 38.50 -34.99 17.93
CA ARG A 264 37.91 -34.15 16.88
C ARG A 264 38.90 -33.90 15.74
N HIS A 265 38.36 -33.77 14.54
CA HIS A 265 39.12 -33.48 13.31
C HIS A 265 38.99 -32.03 12.83
N ASP A 266 38.44 -31.14 13.67
CA ASP A 266 38.32 -29.70 13.38
C ASP A 266 39.32 -28.87 14.21
N GLU A 267 39.29 -27.54 14.10
CA GLU A 267 40.26 -26.63 14.72
C GLU A 267 40.34 -26.80 16.24
N ILE A 268 39.22 -27.15 16.89
CA ILE A 268 39.15 -27.42 18.32
C ILE A 268 39.91 -28.72 18.68
N GLY A 269 39.85 -29.73 17.81
CA GLY A 269 40.64 -30.96 17.97
C GLY A 269 42.15 -30.72 17.77
N HIS A 270 42.52 -29.89 16.78
CA HIS A 270 43.91 -29.48 16.59
C HIS A 270 44.47 -28.70 17.78
N LEU A 271 43.68 -27.78 18.36
CA LEU A 271 44.07 -27.06 19.58
C LEU A 271 44.22 -28.00 20.78
N ALA A 272 43.30 -28.95 20.97
CA ALA A 272 43.38 -29.94 22.03
C ALA A 272 44.62 -30.84 21.89
N GLN A 273 45.00 -31.22 20.65
CA GLN A 273 46.22 -32.01 20.39
C GLN A 273 47.49 -31.22 20.71
N HIS A 274 47.55 -29.92 20.40
CA HIS A 274 48.69 -29.07 20.77
C HIS A 274 48.79 -28.82 22.28
N ALA A 275 47.66 -28.66 22.98
CA ALA A 275 47.65 -28.47 24.42
C ALA A 275 47.98 -29.75 25.22
N ALA A 276 47.88 -30.94 24.59
CA ALA A 276 48.21 -32.23 25.19
C ALA A 276 49.67 -32.67 24.94
N LEU A 277 50.43 -31.93 24.14
CA LEU A 277 51.85 -32.17 23.91
C LEU A 277 52.67 -31.43 24.99
N PRO A 278 53.65 -32.08 25.65
CA PRO A 278 54.45 -31.48 26.72
C PRO A 278 55.41 -30.39 26.22
#